data_AF-A0A923QYD1-F1
#
_entry.id   AF-A0A923QYD1-F1
#
_cell.length_a   1.000
_cell.length_b   1.000
_cell.length_c   1.000
_cell.angle_alpha   90.00
_cell.angle_beta   90.00
_cell.angle_gamma   90.00
#
_symmetry.space_group_name_H-M   'P 1'
#
loop_
_entity.id
_entity.type
_entity.pdbx_description
1 polymer ?
#
loop_
_entity_poly.entity_id
_entity_poly.type
_entity_poly.pdbx_seq_one_letter_code
_entity_poly.pdbx_strand_id
1 'polypeptide(L)'
;MANKTHRHKQAVIFDVMYGFIPVTEWEEKIINSPFFQRLRWIKQLGFANYVFPGAEHNRFAHVIGVMHSMDQMIRSLGIGVSDDELFNPKSRSEAALLHKSLRIAALLHDLGTFPFSHSVEHAYMRHGNVRAERKASGGKTKVAKELSNNHEHLGAFIIKNTRYEGGITAILEDYGLDELMISKIIKGESPYLIANQLMHSDLDADRMDYLLRDSHYTGMKYGQFDRHYIMANLVAFDAPGGQKAFGVRENAEHAVEDFLIARFSWYSQVIKNPASAKFDAMSTQVTKVLLEHDLMYQFHDLLSMVEEKDERFFWWNDMYFMQRLQDTRFKHLLRGDAKTEELVEMLMYRQAPKTIRHPAFSHRIISDSPEEKEKLVKQMNTKLREIEAVIAKNGTGREWILVDHPEKDVTFTKSKKYLNRKAGGSMSAKAAIAESESVKVVDKEGHPSLLVDRQNTLMKHLSGFVNFVPSVYASKAAMELLRKKGVI
;
A
#
# COMPACT_ATOMS: atom_id res chain seq x y z
N MET A 1 -42.53 37.19 -1.24
CA MET A 1 -42.10 35.87 -1.76
C MET A 1 -40.76 35.54 -1.12
N ALA A 2 -40.72 34.57 -0.21
CA ALA A 2 -39.47 34.16 0.43
C ALA A 2 -38.63 33.35 -0.57
N ASN A 3 -37.42 33.83 -0.83
CA ASN A 3 -36.43 33.15 -1.67
C ASN A 3 -36.03 31.84 -0.96
N LYS A 4 -36.68 30.72 -1.33
CA LYS A 4 -36.21 29.39 -0.96
C LYS A 4 -34.96 29.11 -1.77
N THR A 5 -33.81 29.56 -1.27
CA THR A 5 -32.53 28.98 -1.67
C THR A 5 -32.57 27.51 -1.26
N HIS A 6 -32.81 26.62 -2.23
CA HIS A 6 -32.55 25.20 -2.06
C HIS A 6 -31.04 25.04 -1.83
N ARG A 7 -30.59 25.16 -0.58
CA ARG A 7 -29.31 24.59 -0.17
C ARG A 7 -29.44 23.10 -0.43
N HIS A 8 -28.80 22.62 -1.50
CA HIS A 8 -28.60 21.19 -1.69
C HIS A 8 -28.04 20.65 -0.37
N LYS A 9 -28.77 19.71 0.24
CA LYS A 9 -28.32 19.08 1.49
C LYS A 9 -27.03 18.36 1.14
N GLN A 10 -25.89 18.89 1.60
CA GLN A 10 -24.58 18.27 1.37
C GLN A 10 -24.62 16.85 1.91
N ALA A 11 -24.22 15.88 1.09
CA ALA A 11 -24.05 14.52 1.53
C ALA A 11 -22.89 14.45 2.54
N VAL A 12 -23.07 13.67 3.59
CA VAL A 12 -22.09 13.54 4.68
C VAL A 12 -21.96 12.08 5.06
N ILE A 13 -20.72 11.67 5.37
CA ILE A 13 -20.40 10.34 5.89
C ILE A 13 -19.85 10.51 7.30
N PHE A 14 -20.34 9.72 8.25
CA PHE A 14 -19.77 9.67 9.60
C PHE A 14 -18.64 8.66 9.63
N ASP A 15 -17.42 9.12 9.88
CA ASP A 15 -16.22 8.30 10.05
C ASP A 15 -15.76 8.32 11.51
N VAL A 16 -15.29 7.18 12.01
CA VAL A 16 -14.87 7.04 13.42
C VAL A 16 -13.65 7.90 13.77
N MET A 17 -12.79 8.19 12.79
CA MET A 17 -11.57 8.97 13.01
C MET A 17 -11.83 10.47 12.92
N TYR A 18 -12.69 10.90 11.99
CA TYR A 18 -12.84 12.32 11.63
C TYR A 18 -14.24 12.91 11.83
N GLY A 19 -15.21 12.12 12.30
CA GLY A 19 -16.59 12.56 12.45
C GLY A 19 -17.27 12.76 11.09
N PHE A 20 -17.97 13.89 10.90
CA PHE A 20 -18.71 14.15 9.67
C PHE A 20 -17.81 14.64 8.54
N ILE A 21 -17.66 13.81 7.50
CA ILE A 21 -16.93 14.11 6.28
C ILE A 21 -17.92 14.51 5.19
N PRO A 22 -17.89 15.77 4.69
CA PRO A 22 -18.74 16.19 3.59
C PRO A 22 -18.21 15.64 2.26
N VAL A 23 -19.14 15.20 1.41
CA VAL A 23 -18.84 14.65 0.09
C VAL A 23 -19.63 15.40 -0.98
N THR A 24 -18.97 15.64 -2.10
CA THR A 24 -19.56 16.23 -3.30
C THR A 24 -20.46 15.22 -4.03
N GLU A 25 -21.27 15.69 -4.96
CA GLU A 25 -22.23 14.84 -5.69
C GLU A 25 -21.53 13.72 -6.51
N TRP A 26 -20.39 14.01 -7.16
CA TRP A 26 -19.63 13.00 -7.90
C TRP A 26 -18.89 12.04 -6.99
N GLU A 27 -18.38 12.51 -5.84
CA GLU A 27 -17.79 11.63 -4.83
C GLU A 27 -18.85 10.67 -4.26
N GLU A 28 -20.06 11.14 -4.00
CA GLU A 28 -21.18 10.29 -3.58
C GLU A 28 -21.53 9.24 -4.63
N LYS A 29 -21.61 9.61 -5.90
CA LYS A 29 -21.84 8.66 -7.00
C LYS A 29 -20.72 7.62 -7.12
N ILE A 30 -19.46 8.04 -7.00
CA ILE A 30 -18.30 7.13 -6.96
C ILE A 30 -18.43 6.18 -5.78
N ILE A 31 -18.69 6.69 -4.58
CA ILE A 31 -18.80 5.91 -3.35
C ILE A 31 -19.90 4.86 -3.48
N ASN A 32 -21.03 5.21 -4.09
CA ASN A 32 -22.16 4.30 -4.30
C ASN A 32 -22.00 3.36 -5.50
N SER A 33 -20.91 3.46 -6.27
CA SER A 33 -20.65 2.54 -7.38
C SER A 33 -20.29 1.12 -6.89
N PRO A 34 -20.60 0.06 -7.65
CA PRO A 34 -20.20 -1.31 -7.29
C PRO A 34 -18.69 -1.49 -7.15
N PHE A 35 -17.91 -0.79 -7.98
CA PHE A 35 -16.44 -0.78 -7.91
C PHE A 35 -15.93 -0.30 -6.55
N PHE A 36 -16.53 0.76 -6.01
CA PHE A 36 -16.13 1.32 -4.73
C PHE A 36 -16.70 0.53 -3.56
N GLN A 37 -17.97 0.08 -3.64
CA GLN A 37 -18.60 -0.73 -2.59
C GLN A 37 -17.85 -2.03 -2.32
N ARG A 38 -17.21 -2.61 -3.35
CA ARG A 38 -16.30 -3.78 -3.21
C ARG A 38 -15.27 -3.62 -2.09
N LEU A 39 -14.76 -2.41 -1.87
CA LEU A 39 -13.74 -2.13 -0.84
C LEU A 39 -14.23 -2.40 0.60
N ARG A 40 -15.55 -2.54 0.83
CA ARG A 40 -16.11 -2.90 2.14
C ARG A 40 -15.69 -4.31 2.59
N TRP A 41 -15.41 -5.19 1.64
CA TRP A 41 -15.09 -6.59 1.86
C TRP A 41 -13.60 -6.89 1.65
N ILE A 42 -12.75 -5.87 1.72
CA ILE A 42 -11.30 -6.00 1.65
C ILE A 42 -10.71 -5.40 2.92
N LYS A 43 -10.14 -6.25 3.78
CA LYS A 43 -9.50 -5.82 5.03
C LYS A 43 -8.26 -4.98 4.76
N GLN A 44 -8.14 -3.88 5.49
CA GLN A 44 -7.02 -2.94 5.37
C GLN A 44 -5.69 -3.64 5.64
N LEU A 45 -5.63 -4.37 6.75
CA LEU A 45 -4.40 -5.02 7.25
C LEU A 45 -4.30 -6.51 6.91
N GLY A 46 -5.08 -6.99 5.93
CA GLY A 46 -5.04 -8.39 5.50
C GLY A 46 -5.25 -9.36 6.67
N PHE A 47 -4.29 -10.27 6.88
CA PHE A 47 -4.34 -11.28 7.94
C PHE A 47 -3.93 -10.77 9.33
N ALA A 48 -3.61 -9.48 9.50
CA ALA A 48 -3.30 -8.93 10.81
C ALA A 48 -4.45 -9.09 11.81
N ASN A 49 -5.69 -9.20 11.34
CA ASN A 49 -6.84 -9.49 12.19
C ASN A 49 -6.75 -10.83 12.92
N TYR A 50 -5.94 -11.78 12.43
CA TYR A 50 -5.65 -13.03 13.13
C TYR A 50 -4.79 -12.80 14.38
N VAL A 51 -4.09 -11.68 14.50
CA VAL A 51 -3.29 -11.31 15.67
C VAL A 51 -3.95 -10.21 16.48
N PHE A 52 -4.55 -9.24 15.80
CA PHE A 52 -5.24 -8.08 16.36
C PHE A 52 -6.73 -8.18 16.02
N PRO A 53 -7.58 -8.80 16.88
CA PRO A 53 -8.98 -9.05 16.55
C PRO A 53 -9.82 -7.80 16.27
N GLY A 54 -9.34 -6.60 16.65
CA GLY A 54 -9.98 -5.33 16.33
C GLY A 54 -9.65 -4.78 14.93
N ALA A 55 -8.63 -5.31 14.25
CA ALA A 55 -8.18 -4.91 12.91
C ALA A 55 -9.12 -5.43 11.80
N GLU A 56 -10.42 -5.22 11.99
CA GLU A 56 -11.51 -5.66 11.10
C GLU A 56 -11.90 -4.57 10.09
N HIS A 57 -11.30 -3.38 10.18
CA HIS A 57 -11.54 -2.27 9.27
C HIS A 57 -11.08 -2.59 7.84
N ASN A 58 -11.69 -1.86 6.90
CA ASN A 58 -11.59 -2.15 5.48
C ASN A 58 -11.06 -0.94 4.68
N ARG A 59 -10.68 -1.22 3.43
CA ARG A 59 -10.20 -0.21 2.48
C ARG A 59 -11.24 0.88 2.24
N PHE A 60 -12.55 0.55 2.29
CA PHE A 60 -13.64 1.51 2.10
C PHE A 60 -13.57 2.70 3.06
N ALA A 61 -13.45 2.45 4.37
CA ALA A 61 -13.38 3.53 5.35
C ALA A 61 -12.04 4.30 5.25
N HIS A 62 -10.96 3.60 4.97
CA HIS A 62 -9.64 4.17 4.78
C HIS A 62 -9.62 5.20 3.65
N VAL A 63 -10.05 4.85 2.43
CA VAL A 63 -9.95 5.77 1.27
C VAL A 63 -10.84 7.03 1.42
N ILE A 64 -11.97 6.94 2.14
CA ILE A 64 -12.78 8.10 2.51
C ILE A 64 -12.00 9.00 3.48
N GLY A 65 -11.30 8.39 4.44
CA GLY A 65 -10.39 9.08 5.35
C GLY A 65 -9.21 9.75 4.64
N VAL A 66 -8.63 9.10 3.63
CA VAL A 66 -7.56 9.66 2.79
C VAL A 66 -8.07 10.86 1.98
N MET A 67 -9.26 10.77 1.39
CA MET A 67 -9.91 11.90 0.71
C MET A 67 -10.12 13.09 1.67
N HIS A 68 -10.57 12.83 2.90
CA HIS A 68 -10.71 13.87 3.89
C HIS A 68 -9.36 14.48 4.29
N SER A 69 -8.34 13.67 4.54
CA SER A 69 -6.99 14.16 4.85
C SER A 69 -6.41 14.98 3.71
N MET A 70 -6.62 14.56 2.46
CA MET A 70 -6.22 15.32 1.27
C MET A 70 -6.87 16.72 1.23
N ASP A 71 -8.19 16.81 1.45
CA ASP A 71 -8.90 18.10 1.51
C ASP A 71 -8.34 19.02 2.61
N GLN A 72 -8.09 18.47 3.80
CA GLN A 72 -7.51 19.23 4.91
C GLN A 72 -6.10 19.73 4.58
N MET A 73 -5.26 18.89 3.95
CA MET A 73 -3.92 19.30 3.52
C MET A 73 -3.99 20.43 2.48
N ILE A 74 -4.83 20.29 1.45
CA ILE A 74 -5.03 21.30 0.41
C ILE A 74 -5.47 22.64 1.00
N ARG A 75 -6.39 22.62 1.97
CA ARG A 75 -6.87 23.83 2.66
C ARG A 75 -5.78 24.45 3.52
N SER A 76 -5.06 23.65 4.31
CA SER A 76 -3.92 24.11 5.11
C SER A 76 -2.83 24.75 4.27
N LEU A 77 -2.58 24.22 3.07
CA LEU A 77 -1.61 24.76 2.12
C LEU A 77 -2.06 26.06 1.43
N GLY A 78 -3.33 26.46 1.61
CA GLY A 78 -3.89 27.65 0.97
C GLY A 78 -4.06 27.52 -0.55
N ILE A 79 -4.09 26.29 -1.07
CA ILE A 79 -4.27 26.00 -2.51
C ILE A 79 -5.68 25.47 -2.82
N GLY A 80 -6.53 25.35 -1.80
CA GLY A 80 -7.92 24.94 -1.93
C GLY A 80 -8.84 26.08 -2.36
N VAL A 81 -9.93 25.71 -3.04
CA VAL A 81 -11.06 26.60 -3.34
C VAL A 81 -12.11 26.59 -2.22
N SER A 82 -13.03 27.57 -2.23
CA SER A 82 -14.15 27.64 -1.29
C SER A 82 -15.11 26.46 -1.45
N ASP A 83 -15.95 26.20 -0.44
CA ASP A 83 -16.96 25.13 -0.52
C ASP A 83 -17.99 25.40 -1.62
N ASP A 84 -18.40 26.66 -1.83
CA ASP A 84 -19.30 27.03 -2.93
C ASP A 84 -18.71 26.66 -4.30
N GLU A 85 -17.39 26.74 -4.44
CA GLU A 85 -16.70 26.39 -5.68
C GLU A 85 -16.42 24.87 -5.78
N LEU A 86 -15.97 24.26 -4.68
CA LEU A 86 -15.66 22.83 -4.60
C LEU A 86 -16.89 21.99 -4.84
N PHE A 87 -18.04 22.35 -4.26
CA PHE A 87 -19.29 21.59 -4.36
C PHE A 87 -20.13 21.95 -5.59
N ASN A 88 -19.74 22.98 -6.34
CA ASN A 88 -20.45 23.35 -7.57
C ASN A 88 -20.02 22.45 -8.74
N PRO A 89 -20.94 21.61 -9.29
CA PRO A 89 -20.65 20.74 -10.43
C PRO A 89 -20.28 21.50 -11.71
N LYS A 90 -20.52 22.80 -11.79
CA LYS A 90 -20.19 23.66 -12.95
C LYS A 90 -18.88 24.42 -12.76
N SER A 91 -18.28 24.44 -11.56
CA SER A 91 -17.00 25.11 -11.38
C SER A 91 -15.89 24.34 -12.11
N ARG A 92 -15.15 25.07 -12.95
CA ARG A 92 -14.09 24.58 -13.84
C ARG A 92 -12.82 25.45 -13.78
N SER A 93 -12.64 26.27 -12.75
CA SER A 93 -11.37 26.98 -12.57
C SER A 93 -10.23 25.97 -12.43
N GLU A 94 -9.01 26.34 -12.82
CA GLU A 94 -7.84 25.45 -12.68
C GLU A 94 -7.67 24.98 -11.23
N ALA A 95 -7.83 25.89 -10.26
CA ALA A 95 -7.76 25.56 -8.84
C ALA A 95 -8.88 24.60 -8.40
N ALA A 96 -10.11 24.79 -8.88
CA ALA A 96 -11.22 23.89 -8.56
C ALA A 96 -11.01 22.49 -9.17
N LEU A 97 -10.56 22.41 -10.42
CA LEU A 97 -10.27 21.15 -11.08
C LEU A 97 -9.14 20.39 -10.39
N LEU A 98 -8.07 21.10 -9.98
CA LEU A 98 -6.97 20.50 -9.22
C LEU A 98 -7.45 19.99 -7.86
N HIS A 99 -8.19 20.80 -7.10
CA HIS A 99 -8.74 20.40 -5.79
C HIS A 99 -9.64 19.16 -5.91
N LYS A 100 -10.58 19.17 -6.87
CA LYS A 100 -11.46 18.03 -7.15
C LYS A 100 -10.67 16.79 -7.53
N SER A 101 -9.70 16.93 -8.44
CA SER A 101 -8.88 15.81 -8.93
C SER A 101 -8.03 15.19 -7.81
N LEU A 102 -7.47 15.99 -6.91
CA LEU A 102 -6.71 15.49 -5.76
C LEU A 102 -7.59 14.71 -4.78
N ARG A 103 -8.77 15.25 -4.45
CA ARG A 103 -9.75 14.54 -3.59
C ARG A 103 -10.20 13.23 -4.20
N ILE A 104 -10.50 13.22 -5.50
CA ILE A 104 -10.92 12.00 -6.21
C ILE A 104 -9.78 11.00 -6.32
N ALA A 105 -8.57 11.47 -6.63
CA ALA A 105 -7.40 10.59 -6.65
C ALA A 105 -7.17 9.95 -5.28
N ALA A 106 -7.32 10.71 -4.19
CA ALA A 106 -7.24 10.20 -2.82
C ALA A 106 -8.33 9.16 -2.52
N LEU A 107 -9.57 9.44 -2.98
CA LEU A 107 -10.70 8.51 -2.84
C LEU A 107 -10.49 7.21 -3.63
N LEU A 108 -9.82 7.27 -4.78
CA LEU A 108 -9.70 6.15 -5.71
C LEU A 108 -8.33 5.45 -5.71
N HIS A 109 -7.35 5.92 -4.93
CA HIS A 109 -5.97 5.42 -5.00
C HIS A 109 -5.85 3.90 -4.76
N ASP A 110 -6.76 3.36 -3.93
CA ASP A 110 -6.82 1.96 -3.52
C ASP A 110 -7.96 1.18 -4.19
N LEU A 111 -8.57 1.72 -5.26
CA LEU A 111 -9.70 1.05 -5.93
C LEU A 111 -9.33 -0.35 -6.47
N GLY A 112 -8.05 -0.53 -6.84
CA GLY A 112 -7.50 -1.77 -7.36
C GLY A 112 -6.97 -2.76 -6.31
N THR A 113 -7.17 -2.53 -4.99
CA THR A 113 -6.61 -3.40 -3.95
C THR A 113 -7.07 -4.85 -4.10
N PHE A 114 -6.18 -5.80 -3.79
CA PHE A 114 -6.41 -7.24 -3.90
C PHE A 114 -7.11 -7.79 -2.64
N PRO A 115 -7.73 -8.98 -2.70
CA PRO A 115 -8.17 -9.71 -1.50
C PRO A 115 -7.05 -9.79 -0.46
N PHE A 116 -7.34 -9.48 0.81
CA PHE A 116 -6.37 -9.37 1.90
C PHE A 116 -5.20 -8.41 1.59
N SER A 117 -5.43 -7.37 0.78
CA SER A 117 -4.48 -6.31 0.48
C SER A 117 -3.13 -6.82 -0.09
N HIS A 118 -1.99 -6.39 0.47
CA HIS A 118 -0.67 -6.71 -0.08
C HIS A 118 -0.31 -8.20 -0.04
N SER A 119 -0.96 -8.98 0.83
CA SER A 119 -0.63 -10.38 1.07
C SER A 119 -0.92 -11.29 -0.13
N VAL A 120 -1.93 -10.95 -0.94
CA VAL A 120 -2.24 -11.64 -2.20
C VAL A 120 -1.57 -10.94 -3.38
N GLU A 121 -1.47 -9.60 -3.34
CA GLU A 121 -0.81 -8.80 -4.38
C GLU A 121 0.61 -9.28 -4.70
N HIS A 122 1.42 -9.58 -3.68
CA HIS A 122 2.81 -10.05 -3.87
C HIS A 122 2.91 -11.34 -4.72
N ALA A 123 1.87 -12.17 -4.75
CA ALA A 123 1.82 -13.33 -5.62
C ALA A 123 1.45 -12.94 -7.05
N TYR A 124 0.47 -12.06 -7.25
CA TYR A 124 0.05 -11.57 -8.56
C TYR A 124 1.14 -10.79 -9.30
N MET A 125 1.90 -9.97 -8.58
CA MET A 125 3.04 -9.23 -9.15
C MET A 125 4.06 -10.15 -9.83
N ARG A 126 4.19 -11.41 -9.40
CA ARG A 126 5.15 -12.39 -9.91
C ARG A 126 4.54 -13.50 -10.76
N HIS A 127 3.28 -13.84 -10.51
CA HIS A 127 2.62 -15.04 -11.04
C HIS A 127 1.22 -14.76 -11.61
N GLY A 128 0.83 -13.50 -11.74
CA GLY A 128 -0.51 -13.11 -12.17
C GLY A 128 -0.82 -13.39 -13.65
N ASN A 129 0.17 -13.75 -14.47
CA ASN A 129 0.02 -13.99 -15.91
C ASN A 129 0.52 -15.38 -16.36
N VAL A 130 0.68 -16.33 -15.44
CA VAL A 130 1.29 -17.66 -15.72
C VAL A 130 0.55 -18.37 -16.86
N ARG A 131 -0.77 -18.26 -16.96
CA ARG A 131 -1.54 -18.87 -18.06
C ARG A 131 -1.19 -18.27 -19.43
N ALA A 132 -1.07 -16.95 -19.51
CA ALA A 132 -0.70 -16.26 -20.74
C ALA A 132 0.76 -16.59 -21.14
N GLU A 133 1.67 -16.64 -20.17
CA GLU A 133 3.08 -17.02 -20.36
C GLU A 133 3.23 -18.46 -20.86
N ARG A 134 2.45 -19.41 -20.33
CA ARG A 134 2.42 -20.80 -20.81
C ARG A 134 1.92 -20.91 -22.25
N LYS A 135 0.93 -20.12 -22.65
CA LYS A 135 0.45 -20.07 -24.05
C LYS A 135 1.49 -19.42 -24.98
N ALA A 136 2.16 -18.36 -24.52
CA ALA A 136 3.18 -17.66 -25.28
C ALA A 136 4.45 -18.51 -25.46
N SER A 137 4.85 -19.32 -24.49
CA SER A 137 6.02 -20.21 -24.61
C SER A 137 5.85 -21.36 -25.62
N GLY A 138 4.63 -21.59 -26.13
CA GLY A 138 4.34 -22.48 -27.26
C GLY A 138 4.38 -21.81 -28.65
N GLY A 139 4.64 -20.50 -28.74
CA GLY A 139 4.67 -19.74 -30.00
C GLY A 139 5.69 -18.60 -29.98
N LYS A 140 6.20 -18.18 -31.14
CA LYS A 140 7.21 -17.10 -31.25
C LYS A 140 6.62 -15.69 -31.01
N THR A 141 5.85 -15.50 -29.94
CA THR A 141 5.27 -14.20 -29.62
C THR A 141 6.03 -13.57 -28.46
N LYS A 142 6.80 -12.52 -28.76
CA LYS A 142 7.43 -11.65 -27.75
C LYS A 142 6.35 -11.19 -26.77
N VAL A 143 6.48 -11.59 -25.50
CA VAL A 143 5.66 -11.05 -24.41
C VAL A 143 5.87 -9.54 -24.40
N ALA A 144 4.80 -8.79 -24.66
CA ALA A 144 4.81 -7.33 -24.60
C ALA A 144 5.21 -6.90 -23.18
N LYS A 145 5.98 -5.80 -23.11
CA LYS A 145 6.50 -5.16 -21.89
C LYS A 145 5.54 -5.36 -20.70
N GLU A 146 5.92 -6.19 -19.74
CA GLU A 146 5.08 -6.61 -18.61
C GLU A 146 4.50 -5.38 -17.91
N LEU A 147 3.18 -5.20 -18.00
CA LEU A 147 2.47 -4.26 -17.16
C LEU A 147 2.51 -4.80 -15.72
N SER A 148 2.77 -3.93 -14.75
CA SER A 148 2.83 -4.32 -13.33
C SER A 148 1.48 -4.89 -12.87
N ASN A 149 1.44 -6.11 -12.36
CA ASN A 149 0.24 -6.73 -11.81
C ASN A 149 0.00 -6.29 -10.35
N ASN A 150 -0.08 -4.98 -10.12
CA ASN A 150 -0.23 -4.37 -8.79
C ASN A 150 -1.55 -3.59 -8.68
N HIS A 151 -1.90 -3.18 -7.45
CA HIS A 151 -3.17 -2.50 -7.16
C HIS A 151 -3.27 -1.14 -7.84
N GLU A 152 -2.17 -0.37 -7.91
CA GLU A 152 -2.13 0.93 -8.58
C GLU A 152 -2.47 0.80 -10.06
N HIS A 153 -1.94 -0.23 -10.74
CA HIS A 153 -2.24 -0.48 -12.13
C HIS A 153 -3.69 -0.91 -12.34
N LEU A 154 -4.19 -1.84 -11.52
CA LEU A 154 -5.60 -2.26 -11.60
C LEU A 154 -6.56 -1.09 -11.31
N GLY A 155 -6.27 -0.27 -10.30
CA GLY A 155 -7.06 0.92 -9.97
C GLY A 155 -7.09 1.93 -11.11
N ALA A 156 -5.92 2.25 -11.67
CA ALA A 156 -5.80 3.09 -12.85
C ALA A 156 -6.53 2.51 -14.08
N PHE A 157 -6.56 1.18 -14.22
CA PHE A 157 -7.27 0.52 -15.30
C PHE A 157 -8.79 0.67 -15.14
N ILE A 158 -9.33 0.48 -13.94
CA ILE A 158 -10.76 0.70 -13.64
C ILE A 158 -11.17 2.15 -13.95
N ILE A 159 -10.33 3.12 -13.56
CA ILE A 159 -10.61 4.55 -13.76
C ILE A 159 -10.70 4.93 -15.24
N LYS A 160 -9.97 4.22 -16.13
CA LYS A 160 -9.87 4.58 -17.55
C LYS A 160 -10.74 3.77 -18.50
N ASN A 161 -11.27 2.63 -18.05
CA ASN A 161 -11.90 1.64 -18.94
C ASN A 161 -13.33 1.26 -18.52
N THR A 162 -14.02 2.11 -17.77
CA THR A 162 -15.39 1.86 -17.29
C THR A 162 -16.38 2.89 -17.82
N ARG A 163 -16.39 3.09 -19.15
CA ARG A 163 -17.31 4.01 -19.87
C ARG A 163 -18.68 3.38 -20.10
N TYR A 164 -19.35 3.02 -19.01
CA TYR A 164 -20.69 2.45 -19.01
C TYR A 164 -21.43 2.85 -17.73
N GLU A 165 -22.74 2.61 -17.69
CA GLU A 165 -23.57 2.96 -16.53
C GLU A 165 -23.03 2.34 -15.23
N GLY A 166 -22.79 3.18 -14.23
CA GLY A 166 -22.22 2.80 -12.93
C GLY A 166 -20.69 2.60 -12.92
N GLY A 167 -20.02 2.80 -14.06
CA GLY A 167 -18.58 2.78 -14.18
C GLY A 167 -17.93 4.10 -13.72
N ILE A 168 -16.70 4.02 -13.24
CA ILE A 168 -15.96 5.17 -12.71
C ILE A 168 -15.65 6.17 -13.82
N THR A 169 -15.22 5.72 -15.01
CA THR A 169 -14.92 6.62 -16.12
C THR A 169 -16.16 7.43 -16.53
N ALA A 170 -17.31 6.76 -16.66
CA ALA A 170 -18.57 7.44 -16.98
C ALA A 170 -18.94 8.50 -15.94
N ILE A 171 -18.80 8.20 -14.64
CA ILE A 171 -19.07 9.18 -13.58
C ILE A 171 -18.11 10.38 -13.68
N LEU A 172 -16.82 10.17 -13.96
CA LEU A 172 -15.88 11.29 -14.10
C LEU A 172 -16.23 12.18 -15.30
N GLU A 173 -16.56 11.57 -16.44
CA GLU A 173 -16.95 12.26 -17.67
C GLU A 173 -18.23 13.10 -17.47
N ASP A 174 -19.24 12.59 -16.77
CA ASP A 174 -20.49 13.29 -16.45
C ASP A 174 -20.26 14.62 -15.72
N TYR A 175 -19.16 14.73 -14.94
CA TYR A 175 -18.80 15.94 -14.20
C TYR A 175 -17.61 16.68 -14.81
N GLY A 176 -17.16 16.30 -16.00
CA GLY A 176 -16.06 16.94 -16.71
C GLY A 176 -14.72 16.88 -15.96
N LEU A 177 -14.44 15.73 -15.33
CA LEU A 177 -13.22 15.44 -14.60
C LEU A 177 -12.33 14.51 -15.44
N ASP A 178 -11.04 14.83 -15.53
CA ASP A 178 -10.09 14.11 -16.38
C ASP A 178 -9.60 12.81 -15.72
N GLU A 179 -10.03 11.68 -16.25
CA GLU A 179 -9.69 10.33 -15.77
C GLU A 179 -8.20 10.01 -15.94
N LEU A 180 -7.56 10.55 -16.99
CA LEU A 180 -6.13 10.36 -17.23
C LEU A 180 -5.31 11.13 -16.21
N MET A 181 -5.73 12.36 -15.88
CA MET A 181 -5.11 13.16 -14.83
C MET A 181 -5.20 12.48 -13.47
N ILE A 182 -6.39 12.01 -13.09
CA ILE A 182 -6.62 11.27 -11.83
C ILE A 182 -5.75 9.99 -11.81
N SER A 183 -5.72 9.24 -12.91
CA SER A 183 -4.89 8.04 -13.03
C SER A 183 -3.39 8.36 -12.89
N LYS A 184 -2.91 9.51 -13.37
CA LYS A 184 -1.51 9.93 -13.21
C LYS A 184 -1.20 10.32 -11.77
N ILE A 185 -2.11 11.02 -11.08
CA ILE A 185 -1.93 11.37 -9.66
C ILE A 185 -1.79 10.09 -8.82
N ILE A 186 -2.68 9.11 -9.01
CA ILE A 186 -2.67 7.84 -8.27
C ILE A 186 -1.37 7.05 -8.51
N LYS A 187 -0.72 7.23 -9.65
CA LYS A 187 0.58 6.57 -9.95
C LYS A 187 1.80 7.38 -9.53
N GLY A 188 1.61 8.59 -8.99
CA GLY A 188 2.73 9.51 -8.73
C GLY A 188 3.40 10.04 -10.01
N GLU A 189 2.67 10.02 -11.13
CA GLU A 189 3.12 10.44 -12.47
C GLU A 189 2.45 11.76 -12.92
N SER A 190 1.87 12.51 -11.98
CA SER A 190 1.23 13.79 -12.26
C SER A 190 2.25 14.80 -12.80
N PRO A 191 1.87 15.67 -13.75
CA PRO A 191 2.69 16.81 -14.14
C PRO A 191 2.89 17.81 -12.99
N TYR A 192 2.00 17.83 -11.98
CA TYR A 192 2.14 18.73 -10.83
C TYR A 192 2.90 18.05 -9.69
N LEU A 193 4.07 18.60 -9.34
CA LEU A 193 4.90 18.09 -8.24
C LEU A 193 4.12 17.99 -6.92
N ILE A 194 3.39 19.05 -6.54
CA ILE A 194 2.59 19.06 -5.31
C ILE A 194 1.55 17.93 -5.27
N ALA A 195 0.98 17.54 -6.42
CA ALA A 195 0.02 16.45 -6.49
C ALA A 195 0.69 15.09 -6.21
N ASN A 196 1.88 14.88 -6.76
CA ASN A 196 2.67 13.68 -6.46
C ASN A 196 3.09 13.67 -4.99
N GLN A 197 3.50 14.80 -4.40
CA GLN A 197 3.88 14.87 -3.00
C GLN A 197 2.71 14.57 -2.05
N LEU A 198 1.52 15.11 -2.35
CA LEU A 198 0.34 14.94 -1.50
C LEU A 198 -0.23 13.52 -1.51
N MET A 199 0.06 12.76 -2.57
CA MET A 199 -0.37 11.36 -2.74
C MET A 199 0.72 10.34 -2.41
N HIS A 200 1.98 10.65 -2.75
CA HIS A 200 3.11 9.73 -2.77
C HIS A 200 4.37 10.40 -2.20
N SER A 201 4.43 10.55 -0.88
CA SER A 201 5.61 11.03 -0.19
C SER A 201 5.80 10.44 1.20
N ASP A 202 6.90 10.80 1.87
CA ASP A 202 7.09 10.41 3.25
C ASP A 202 6.02 11.00 4.16
N LEU A 203 5.41 12.14 3.79
CA LEU A 203 4.32 12.81 4.52
C LEU A 203 3.17 13.10 3.54
N ASP A 204 2.22 12.18 3.40
CA ASP A 204 1.10 12.30 2.47
C ASP A 204 -0.25 11.95 3.11
N ALA A 205 -1.33 12.19 2.36
CA ALA A 205 -2.69 11.99 2.85
C ALA A 205 -2.99 10.52 3.21
N ASP A 206 -2.41 9.57 2.46
CA ASP A 206 -2.57 8.13 2.68
C ASP A 206 -2.00 7.72 4.04
N ARG A 207 -0.71 8.02 4.26
CA ARG A 207 -0.01 7.70 5.50
C ARG A 207 -0.60 8.40 6.71
N MET A 208 -1.09 9.63 6.54
CA MET A 208 -1.76 10.34 7.62
C MET A 208 -3.06 9.65 8.07
N ASP A 209 -3.79 9.00 7.17
CA ASP A 209 -4.97 8.23 7.55
C ASP A 209 -4.63 6.88 8.15
N TYR A 210 -3.91 6.03 7.40
CA TYR A 210 -3.77 4.63 7.83
C TYR A 210 -3.03 4.52 9.17
N LEU A 211 -2.05 5.38 9.45
CA LEU A 211 -1.32 5.31 10.73
C LEU A 211 -2.24 5.53 11.94
N LEU A 212 -3.13 6.53 11.87
CA LEU A 212 -4.08 6.80 12.94
C LEU A 212 -5.19 5.74 12.99
N ARG A 213 -5.71 5.35 11.82
CA ARG A 213 -6.80 4.38 11.70
C ARG A 213 -6.35 2.99 12.17
N ASP A 214 -5.21 2.52 11.70
CA ASP A 214 -4.65 1.23 12.09
C ASP A 214 -4.29 1.23 13.57
N SER A 215 -3.75 2.32 14.11
CA SER A 215 -3.52 2.47 15.55
C SER A 215 -4.81 2.33 16.35
N HIS A 216 -5.89 2.97 15.90
CA HIS A 216 -7.20 2.90 16.53
C HIS A 216 -7.76 1.47 16.54
N TYR A 217 -7.82 0.81 15.38
CA TYR A 217 -8.45 -0.51 15.25
C TYR A 217 -7.59 -1.66 15.80
N THR A 218 -6.26 -1.57 15.73
CA THR A 218 -5.38 -2.56 16.36
C THR A 218 -5.30 -2.40 17.88
N GLY A 219 -5.64 -1.22 18.41
CA GLY A 219 -5.43 -0.84 19.81
C GLY A 219 -3.97 -0.58 20.17
N MET A 220 -3.05 -0.67 19.20
CA MET A 220 -1.64 -0.34 19.40
C MET A 220 -1.43 1.16 19.24
N LYS A 221 -0.67 1.79 20.13
CA LYS A 221 -0.34 3.23 20.01
C LYS A 221 0.70 3.53 18.94
N TYR A 222 1.26 2.51 18.27
CA TYR A 222 2.12 2.70 17.11
C TYR A 222 1.31 3.26 15.96
N GLY A 223 1.72 4.43 15.45
CA GLY A 223 0.97 5.18 14.43
C GLY A 223 0.30 6.46 14.94
N GLN A 224 0.36 6.76 16.25
CA GLN A 224 -0.11 8.05 16.77
C GLN A 224 0.91 9.16 16.53
N PHE A 225 0.43 10.31 16.08
CA PHE A 225 1.21 11.55 15.89
C PHE A 225 0.27 12.76 15.96
N ASP A 226 0.82 13.97 16.12
CA ASP A 226 0.01 15.19 16.16
C ASP A 226 -0.37 15.68 14.74
N ARG A 227 -1.44 15.07 14.21
CA ARG A 227 -2.00 15.43 12.90
C ARG A 227 -2.38 16.90 12.81
N HIS A 228 -3.01 17.46 13.85
CA HIS A 228 -3.53 18.83 13.79
C HIS A 228 -2.39 19.84 13.74
N TYR A 229 -1.34 19.63 14.54
CA TYR A 229 -0.19 20.50 14.55
C TYR A 229 0.60 20.43 13.23
N ILE A 230 0.79 19.24 12.65
CA ILE A 230 1.40 19.10 11.32
C ILE A 230 0.55 19.84 10.27
N MET A 231 -0.77 19.62 10.25
CA MET A 231 -1.68 20.26 9.30
C MET A 231 -1.66 21.78 9.41
N ALA A 232 -1.63 22.34 10.62
CA ALA A 232 -1.57 23.79 10.83
C ALA A 232 -0.25 24.42 10.35
N ASN A 233 0.80 23.62 10.16
CA ASN A 233 2.13 24.06 9.77
C ASN A 233 2.53 23.64 8.35
N LEU A 234 1.63 23.05 7.57
CA LEU A 234 1.87 22.82 6.15
C LEU A 234 2.05 24.15 5.42
N VAL A 235 2.98 24.21 4.48
CA VAL A 235 3.25 25.41 3.69
C VAL A 235 3.64 25.05 2.26
N ALA A 236 3.01 25.72 1.29
CA ALA A 236 3.36 25.61 -0.12
C ALA A 236 4.50 26.59 -0.45
N PHE A 237 5.40 26.21 -1.34
CA PHE A 237 6.50 27.04 -1.83
C PHE A 237 6.78 26.80 -3.31
N ASP A 238 7.50 27.73 -3.94
CA ASP A 238 7.96 27.58 -5.32
C ASP A 238 9.25 26.76 -5.37
N ALA A 239 9.16 25.55 -5.90
CA ALA A 239 10.31 24.70 -6.14
C ALA A 239 11.07 25.11 -7.42
N PRO A 240 12.35 24.73 -7.53
CA PRO A 240 13.12 24.91 -8.76
C PRO A 240 12.36 24.37 -9.98
N GLY A 241 12.35 25.16 -11.07
CA GLY A 241 11.57 24.82 -12.28
C GLY A 241 10.15 25.41 -12.30
N GLY A 242 9.78 26.23 -11.32
CA GLY A 242 8.51 26.97 -11.31
C GLY A 242 7.29 26.14 -10.91
N GLN A 243 7.52 24.94 -10.35
CA GLN A 243 6.45 24.09 -9.84
C GLN A 243 6.15 24.45 -8.38
N LYS A 244 4.88 24.32 -7.98
CA LYS A 244 4.52 24.33 -6.56
C LYS A 244 4.90 23.00 -5.92
N ALA A 245 5.44 23.08 -4.71
CA ALA A 245 5.70 21.96 -3.83
C ALA A 245 5.24 22.32 -2.41
N PHE A 246 5.29 21.37 -1.48
CA PHE A 246 5.02 21.66 -0.08
C PHE A 246 6.07 21.11 0.87
N GLY A 247 6.05 21.67 2.08
CA GLY A 247 6.78 21.20 3.24
C GLY A 247 6.04 21.58 4.52
N VAL A 248 6.74 21.48 5.64
CA VAL A 248 6.28 22.00 6.93
C VAL A 248 7.11 23.20 7.34
N ARG A 249 6.52 24.13 8.09
CA ARG A 249 7.27 25.19 8.77
C ARG A 249 8.21 24.57 9.80
N GLU A 250 9.36 25.19 10.02
CA GLU A 250 10.38 24.68 10.96
C GLU A 250 9.89 24.44 12.39
N ASN A 251 8.86 25.16 12.85
CA ASN A 251 8.24 24.95 14.16
C ASN A 251 7.56 23.58 14.33
N ALA A 252 7.28 22.88 13.23
CA ALA A 252 6.67 21.55 13.22
C ALA A 252 7.64 20.44 12.84
N GLU A 253 8.94 20.73 12.78
CA GLU A 253 9.99 19.74 12.48
C GLU A 253 9.85 18.48 13.35
N HIS A 254 9.86 18.64 14.68
CA HIS A 254 9.77 17.51 15.61
C HIS A 254 8.44 16.75 15.53
N ALA A 255 7.33 17.42 15.22
CA ALA A 255 6.05 16.74 15.02
C ALA A 255 6.09 15.83 13.78
N VAL A 256 6.81 16.23 12.73
CA VAL A 256 7.04 15.35 11.57
C VAL A 256 8.02 14.23 11.90
N GLU A 257 9.02 14.47 12.76
CA GLU A 257 9.88 13.38 13.26
C GLU A 257 9.08 12.32 14.02
N ASP A 258 8.16 12.74 14.89
CA ASP A 258 7.24 11.85 15.59
C ASP A 258 6.38 11.03 14.62
N PHE A 259 5.86 11.66 13.57
CA PHE A 259 5.14 10.98 12.50
C PHE A 259 6.01 9.90 11.81
N LEU A 260 7.26 10.22 11.46
CA LEU A 260 8.17 9.27 10.79
C LEU A 260 8.59 8.12 11.72
N ILE A 261 8.79 8.40 13.00
CA ILE A 261 9.07 7.39 14.05
C ILE A 261 7.84 6.50 14.27
N ALA A 262 6.64 7.07 14.30
CA ALA A 262 5.39 6.34 14.41
C ALA A 262 5.21 5.40 13.21
N ARG A 263 5.50 5.88 11.99
CA ARG A 263 5.49 5.07 10.77
C ARG A 263 6.48 3.92 10.81
N PHE A 264 7.73 4.19 11.18
CA PHE A 264 8.76 3.15 11.33
C PHE A 264 8.33 2.07 12.35
N SER A 265 7.79 2.51 13.49
CA SER A 265 7.33 1.62 14.56
C SER A 265 6.13 0.79 14.12
N TRP A 266 5.16 1.39 13.41
CA TRP A 266 3.99 0.69 12.87
C TRP A 266 4.40 -0.41 11.89
N TYR A 267 5.27 -0.11 10.90
CA TYR A 267 5.76 -1.14 9.98
C TYR A 267 6.49 -2.26 10.72
N SER A 268 7.31 -1.92 11.71
CA SER A 268 8.12 -2.89 12.45
C SER A 268 7.30 -3.79 13.38
N GLN A 269 6.29 -3.23 14.06
CA GLN A 269 5.58 -3.91 15.15
C GLN A 269 4.21 -4.47 14.76
N VAL A 270 3.57 -3.90 13.72
CA VAL A 270 2.26 -4.32 13.22
C VAL A 270 2.44 -5.13 11.94
N ILE A 271 2.97 -4.51 10.88
CA ILE A 271 3.07 -5.14 9.56
C ILE A 271 4.09 -6.28 9.55
N LYS A 272 5.27 -6.06 10.13
CA LYS A 272 6.34 -7.06 10.22
C LYS A 272 6.32 -7.82 11.55
N ASN A 273 5.19 -7.80 12.25
CA ASN A 273 5.00 -8.61 13.43
C ASN A 273 5.19 -10.10 13.09
N PRO A 274 6.10 -10.84 13.76
CA PRO A 274 6.33 -12.25 13.46
C PRO A 274 5.09 -13.14 13.62
N ALA A 275 4.08 -12.71 14.40
CA ALA A 275 2.81 -13.41 14.55
C ALA A 275 1.90 -13.23 13.33
N SER A 276 1.93 -12.05 12.68
CA SER A 276 1.06 -11.71 11.54
C SER A 276 1.70 -12.06 10.21
N ALA A 277 2.96 -11.64 10.00
CA ALA A 277 3.67 -11.76 8.72
C ALA A 277 3.76 -13.20 8.19
N LYS A 278 3.67 -14.20 9.08
CA LYS A 278 3.60 -15.61 8.69
C LYS A 278 2.37 -15.93 7.85
N PHE A 279 1.22 -15.34 8.16
CA PHE A 279 -0.01 -15.58 7.41
C PHE A 279 0.05 -14.92 6.04
N ASP A 280 0.69 -13.74 5.94
CA ASP A 280 0.94 -13.08 4.65
C ASP A 280 1.90 -13.89 3.76
N ALA A 281 2.95 -14.46 4.35
CA ALA A 281 3.86 -15.34 3.64
C ALA A 281 3.13 -16.61 3.15
N MET A 282 2.28 -17.20 3.99
CA MET A 282 1.48 -18.38 3.62
C MET A 282 0.48 -18.05 2.51
N SER A 283 -0.24 -16.93 2.61
CA SER A 283 -1.20 -16.52 1.58
C SER A 283 -0.50 -16.23 0.26
N THR A 284 0.69 -15.62 0.28
CA THR A 284 1.50 -15.41 -0.92
C THR A 284 1.83 -16.74 -1.60
N GLN A 285 2.31 -17.73 -0.84
CA GLN A 285 2.66 -19.05 -1.37
C GLN A 285 1.43 -19.81 -1.89
N VAL A 286 0.32 -19.79 -1.15
CA VAL A 286 -0.93 -20.45 -1.58
C VAL A 286 -1.49 -19.78 -2.84
N THR A 287 -1.55 -18.45 -2.88
CA THR A 287 -2.02 -17.70 -4.05
C THR A 287 -1.19 -18.03 -5.28
N LYS A 288 0.14 -18.09 -5.15
CA LYS A 288 1.04 -18.50 -6.24
C LYS A 288 0.59 -19.85 -6.83
N VAL A 289 0.41 -20.87 -6.00
CA VAL A 289 0.04 -22.22 -6.47
C VAL A 289 -1.37 -22.21 -7.10
N LEU A 290 -2.32 -21.49 -6.50
CA LEU A 290 -3.65 -21.36 -7.08
C LEU A 290 -3.63 -20.69 -8.46
N LEU A 291 -2.79 -19.67 -8.66
CA LEU A 291 -2.58 -19.05 -9.98
C LEU A 291 -1.90 -20.01 -10.96
N GLU A 292 -0.90 -20.77 -10.53
CA GLU A 292 -0.21 -21.76 -11.37
C GLU A 292 -1.12 -22.91 -11.82
N HIS A 293 -2.17 -23.22 -11.05
CA HIS A 293 -3.16 -24.24 -11.35
C HIS A 293 -4.48 -23.69 -11.95
N ASP A 294 -4.54 -22.40 -12.28
CA ASP A 294 -5.75 -21.73 -12.80
C ASP A 294 -6.98 -21.86 -11.88
N LEU A 295 -6.75 -21.95 -10.57
CA LEU A 295 -7.78 -22.02 -9.53
C LEU A 295 -8.19 -20.63 -9.01
N MET A 296 -7.50 -19.57 -9.47
CA MET A 296 -7.84 -18.18 -9.24
C MET A 296 -7.76 -17.39 -10.55
N TYR A 297 -8.61 -16.36 -10.68
CA TYR A 297 -8.55 -15.40 -11.78
C TYR A 297 -7.14 -14.83 -11.96
N GLN A 298 -6.62 -14.91 -13.18
CA GLN A 298 -5.36 -14.28 -13.56
C GLN A 298 -5.54 -12.77 -13.62
N PHE A 299 -4.45 -12.00 -13.59
CA PHE A 299 -4.54 -10.54 -13.64
C PHE A 299 -5.26 -10.06 -14.90
N HIS A 300 -4.98 -10.67 -16.04
CA HIS A 300 -5.66 -10.33 -17.29
C HIS A 300 -7.16 -10.67 -17.28
N ASP A 301 -7.61 -11.67 -16.51
CA ASP A 301 -9.04 -11.97 -16.35
C ASP A 301 -9.74 -10.81 -15.62
N LEU A 302 -9.08 -10.23 -14.62
CA LEU A 302 -9.59 -9.08 -13.87
C LEU A 302 -9.76 -7.87 -14.79
N LEU A 303 -8.80 -7.62 -15.68
CA LEU A 303 -8.89 -6.53 -16.65
C LEU A 303 -10.08 -6.72 -17.59
N SER A 304 -10.25 -7.92 -18.14
CA SER A 304 -11.40 -8.24 -19.01
C SER A 304 -12.73 -8.09 -18.27
N MET A 305 -12.82 -8.56 -17.02
CA MET A 305 -14.03 -8.41 -16.21
C MET A 305 -14.40 -6.94 -15.98
N VAL A 306 -13.40 -6.06 -15.79
CA VAL A 306 -13.61 -4.62 -15.64
C VAL A 306 -14.15 -4.01 -16.94
N GLU A 307 -13.56 -4.33 -18.09
CA GLU A 307 -14.00 -3.81 -19.39
C GLU A 307 -15.41 -4.30 -19.77
N GLU A 308 -15.71 -5.56 -19.48
CA GLU A 308 -16.96 -6.21 -19.85
C GLU A 308 -18.11 -5.99 -18.86
N LYS A 309 -17.89 -5.20 -17.79
CA LYS A 309 -18.83 -5.00 -16.68
C LYS A 309 -19.29 -6.33 -16.06
N ASP A 310 -18.36 -7.25 -15.90
CA ASP A 310 -18.63 -8.54 -15.28
C ASP A 310 -18.75 -8.40 -13.76
N GLU A 311 -19.93 -8.69 -13.23
CA GLU A 311 -20.23 -8.58 -11.80
C GLU A 311 -19.32 -9.45 -10.92
N ARG A 312 -18.71 -10.50 -11.47
CA ARG A 312 -17.71 -11.33 -10.75
C ARG A 312 -16.56 -10.49 -10.20
N PHE A 313 -16.20 -9.38 -10.85
CA PHE A 313 -15.18 -8.46 -10.35
C PHE A 313 -15.56 -7.86 -8.99
N PHE A 314 -16.84 -7.51 -8.78
CA PHE A 314 -17.31 -6.91 -7.52
C PHE A 314 -17.22 -7.89 -6.34
N TRP A 315 -17.28 -9.19 -6.63
CA TRP A 315 -17.11 -10.27 -5.65
C TRP A 315 -15.65 -10.73 -5.50
N TRP A 316 -14.71 -10.20 -6.30
CA TRP A 316 -13.28 -10.46 -6.16
C TRP A 316 -12.70 -9.69 -4.96
N ASN A 317 -12.93 -10.24 -3.76
CA ASN A 317 -12.59 -9.68 -2.46
C ASN A 317 -12.16 -10.79 -1.48
N ASP A 318 -12.08 -10.51 -0.18
CA ASP A 318 -11.59 -11.47 0.82
C ASP A 318 -12.44 -12.75 0.87
N MET A 319 -13.75 -12.65 0.63
CA MET A 319 -14.64 -13.82 0.62
C MET A 319 -14.33 -14.74 -0.55
N TYR A 320 -14.03 -14.18 -1.73
CA TYR A 320 -13.60 -14.97 -2.89
C TYR A 320 -12.32 -15.74 -2.58
N PHE A 321 -11.32 -15.10 -1.95
CA PHE A 321 -10.09 -15.80 -1.57
C PHE A 321 -10.38 -16.95 -0.61
N MET A 322 -11.17 -16.72 0.45
CA MET A 322 -11.54 -17.77 1.40
C MET A 322 -12.35 -18.90 0.76
N GLN A 323 -13.24 -18.59 -0.19
CA GLN A 323 -13.99 -19.59 -0.95
C GLN A 323 -13.05 -20.44 -1.81
N ARG A 324 -12.03 -19.85 -2.44
CA ARG A 324 -11.02 -20.60 -3.19
C ARG A 324 -10.22 -21.55 -2.30
N LEU A 325 -9.89 -21.15 -1.08
CA LEU A 325 -9.27 -22.06 -0.10
C LEU A 325 -10.18 -23.24 0.25
N GLN A 326 -11.46 -22.96 0.53
CA GLN A 326 -12.46 -23.98 0.85
C GLN A 326 -12.65 -24.96 -0.31
N ASP A 327 -12.87 -24.46 -1.51
CA ASP A 327 -13.00 -25.27 -2.73
C ASP A 327 -11.78 -26.17 -2.94
N THR A 328 -10.58 -25.60 -2.80
CA THR A 328 -9.31 -26.32 -2.95
C THR A 328 -9.22 -27.50 -1.98
N ARG A 329 -9.58 -27.28 -0.71
CA ARG A 329 -9.56 -28.33 0.33
C ARG A 329 -10.62 -29.39 0.07
N PHE A 330 -11.89 -29.01 -0.07
CA PHE A 330 -13.01 -29.96 -0.11
C PHE A 330 -13.09 -30.75 -1.43
N LYS A 331 -12.60 -30.18 -2.53
CA LYS A 331 -12.55 -30.86 -3.83
C LYS A 331 -11.19 -31.52 -4.09
N HIS A 332 -10.25 -31.46 -3.12
CA HIS A 332 -8.90 -32.02 -3.24
C HIS A 332 -8.16 -31.57 -4.52
N LEU A 333 -8.26 -30.27 -4.86
CA LEU A 333 -7.76 -29.74 -6.14
C LEU A 333 -6.24 -29.72 -6.24
N LEU A 334 -5.54 -29.82 -5.12
CA LEU A 334 -4.06 -29.85 -5.02
C LEU A 334 -3.54 -31.18 -4.49
N ARG A 335 -4.28 -32.28 -4.71
CA ARG A 335 -3.86 -33.62 -4.26
C ARG A 335 -2.45 -33.93 -4.76
N GLY A 336 -1.54 -34.18 -3.80
CA GLY A 336 -0.14 -34.48 -4.08
C GLY A 336 0.83 -33.33 -3.74
N ASP A 337 0.33 -32.11 -3.53
CA ASP A 337 1.09 -31.01 -2.94
C ASP A 337 0.76 -30.87 -1.44
N ALA A 338 1.33 -31.78 -0.65
CA ALA A 338 1.08 -31.85 0.79
C ALA A 338 1.41 -30.54 1.53
N LYS A 339 2.42 -29.80 1.06
CA LYS A 339 2.79 -28.50 1.64
C LYS A 339 1.64 -27.52 1.45
N THR A 340 1.17 -27.33 0.22
CA THR A 340 0.13 -26.33 -0.05
C THR A 340 -1.21 -26.75 0.55
N GLU A 341 -1.56 -28.04 0.57
CA GLU A 341 -2.74 -28.54 1.27
C GLU A 341 -2.70 -28.21 2.77
N GLU A 342 -1.55 -28.38 3.44
CA GLU A 342 -1.37 -27.97 4.84
C GLU A 342 -1.48 -26.44 4.99
N LEU A 343 -0.85 -25.64 4.13
CA LEU A 343 -0.92 -24.18 4.19
C LEU A 343 -2.35 -23.65 4.01
N VAL A 344 -3.14 -24.25 3.11
CA VAL A 344 -4.57 -23.92 2.92
C VAL A 344 -5.34 -24.16 4.22
N GLU A 345 -5.15 -25.32 4.86
CA GLU A 345 -5.77 -25.63 6.14
C GLU A 345 -5.38 -24.63 7.23
N MET A 346 -4.09 -24.30 7.27
CA MET A 346 -3.52 -23.38 8.26
C MET A 346 -4.10 -21.97 8.15
N LEU A 347 -4.28 -21.46 6.92
CA LEU A 347 -4.97 -20.18 6.69
C LEU A 347 -6.44 -20.27 7.11
N MET A 348 -7.17 -21.30 6.67
CA MET A 348 -8.60 -21.45 6.95
C MET A 348 -8.93 -21.51 8.45
N TYR A 349 -8.10 -22.20 9.25
CA TYR A 349 -8.35 -22.43 10.67
C TYR A 349 -7.41 -21.65 11.60
N ARG A 350 -6.71 -20.63 11.08
CA ARG A 350 -5.77 -19.80 11.85
C ARG A 350 -4.73 -20.64 12.61
N GLN A 351 -4.19 -21.68 11.97
CA GLN A 351 -3.11 -22.48 12.53
C GLN A 351 -1.76 -21.87 12.11
N ALA A 352 -1.03 -21.35 13.08
CA ALA A 352 0.24 -20.67 12.80
C ALA A 352 1.39 -21.66 12.55
N PRO A 353 2.22 -21.44 11.51
CA PRO A 353 3.47 -22.19 11.37
C PRO A 353 4.46 -21.84 12.47
N LYS A 354 5.44 -22.73 12.66
CA LYS A 354 6.53 -22.50 13.59
C LYS A 354 7.56 -21.57 12.96
N THR A 355 8.17 -20.72 13.77
CA THR A 355 9.25 -19.83 13.33
C THR A 355 10.59 -20.45 13.71
N ILE A 356 11.50 -20.56 12.73
CA ILE A 356 12.88 -20.98 12.97
C ILE A 356 13.63 -19.81 13.60
N ARG A 357 14.14 -20.00 14.81
CA ARG A 357 14.97 -19.01 15.50
C ARG A 357 16.43 -19.35 15.31
N HIS A 358 17.16 -18.48 14.60
CA HIS A 358 18.60 -18.62 14.38
C HIS A 358 19.25 -17.24 14.24
N PRO A 359 20.51 -17.03 14.66
CA PRO A 359 21.21 -15.75 14.52
C PRO A 359 21.19 -15.18 13.09
N ALA A 360 21.27 -16.06 12.08
CA ALA A 360 21.21 -15.68 10.66
C ALA A 360 19.87 -15.07 10.22
N PHE A 361 18.79 -15.29 11.00
CA PHE A 361 17.45 -14.77 10.72
C PHE A 361 17.00 -13.73 11.76
N SER A 362 17.93 -13.25 12.59
CA SER A 362 17.57 -12.32 13.67
C SER A 362 17.32 -10.92 13.12
N HIS A 363 16.15 -10.38 13.50
CA HIS A 363 15.76 -9.01 13.21
C HIS A 363 16.75 -8.02 13.81
N ARG A 364 17.12 -7.01 13.04
CA ARG A 364 18.10 -6.00 13.46
C ARG A 364 17.98 -4.74 12.62
N ILE A 365 18.27 -3.60 13.26
CA ILE A 365 18.48 -2.34 12.55
C ILE A 365 19.92 -2.33 12.06
N ILE A 366 20.11 -2.09 10.77
CA ILE A 366 21.42 -2.08 10.11
C ILE A 366 21.60 -0.75 9.38
N SER A 367 22.84 -0.42 9.04
CA SER A 367 23.09 0.75 8.20
C SER A 367 22.50 0.52 6.81
N ASP A 368 22.04 1.58 6.14
CA ASP A 368 21.66 1.60 4.72
C ASP A 368 22.92 1.49 3.85
N SER A 369 23.55 0.31 3.91
CA SER A 369 24.73 -0.12 3.17
C SER A 369 24.37 -1.37 2.38
N PRO A 370 24.49 -1.33 1.03
CA PRO A 370 24.33 -2.52 0.20
C PRO A 370 25.24 -3.68 0.66
N GLU A 371 26.46 -3.37 1.10
CA GLU A 371 27.46 -4.36 1.50
C GLU A 371 27.06 -5.10 2.78
N GLU A 372 26.58 -4.37 3.81
CA GLU A 372 26.09 -4.98 5.06
C GLU A 372 24.86 -5.86 4.80
N LYS A 373 23.91 -5.37 3.98
CA LYS A 373 22.71 -6.11 3.60
C LYS A 373 23.05 -7.37 2.81
N GLU A 374 23.92 -7.28 1.80
CA GLU A 374 24.34 -8.43 0.99
C GLU A 374 25.03 -9.50 1.84
N LYS A 375 25.89 -9.08 2.78
CA LYS A 375 26.54 -10.00 3.74
C LYS A 375 25.52 -10.76 4.57
N LEU A 376 24.51 -10.07 5.13
CA LEU A 376 23.46 -10.71 5.94
C LEU A 376 22.57 -11.64 5.10
N VAL A 377 22.20 -11.23 3.89
CA VAL A 377 21.45 -12.07 2.94
C VAL A 377 22.25 -13.32 2.57
N LYS A 378 23.57 -13.21 2.35
CA LYS A 378 24.44 -14.35 2.07
C LYS A 378 24.52 -15.32 3.26
N GLN A 379 24.59 -14.80 4.49
CA GLN A 379 24.57 -15.62 5.72
C GLN A 379 23.23 -16.35 5.86
N MET A 380 22.12 -15.64 5.65
CA MET A 380 20.77 -16.22 5.63
C MET A 380 20.67 -17.35 4.59
N ASN A 381 21.06 -17.08 3.34
CA ASN A 381 20.99 -18.05 2.24
C ASN A 381 21.89 -19.28 2.49
N THR A 382 23.06 -19.09 3.10
CA THR A 382 23.92 -20.22 3.50
C THR A 382 23.21 -21.11 4.50
N LYS A 383 22.59 -20.52 5.53
CA LYS A 383 21.86 -21.28 6.54
C LYS A 383 20.60 -21.94 5.98
N LEU A 384 19.89 -21.29 5.06
CA LEU A 384 18.74 -21.85 4.36
C LEU A 384 19.12 -23.11 3.57
N ARG A 385 20.21 -23.07 2.79
CA ARG A 385 20.69 -24.24 2.04
C ARG A 385 21.05 -25.42 2.94
N GLU A 386 21.65 -25.15 4.11
CA GLU A 386 21.93 -26.19 5.11
C GLU A 386 20.64 -26.86 5.61
N ILE A 387 19.64 -26.04 5.97
CA ILE A 387 18.31 -26.51 6.41
C ILE A 387 17.62 -27.33 5.31
N GLU A 388 17.61 -26.82 4.07
CA GLU A 388 17.02 -27.49 2.91
C GLU A 388 17.72 -28.83 2.62
N ALA A 389 19.05 -28.90 2.71
CA ALA A 389 19.80 -30.14 2.51
C ALA A 389 19.47 -31.20 3.58
N VAL A 390 19.27 -30.78 4.83
CA VAL A 390 18.88 -31.69 5.92
C VAL A 390 17.47 -32.24 5.70
N ILE A 391 16.53 -31.39 5.31
CA ILE A 391 15.17 -31.79 4.95
C ILE A 391 15.19 -32.73 3.75
N ALA A 392 15.90 -32.40 2.68
CA ALA A 392 15.97 -33.23 1.48
C ALA A 392 16.57 -34.63 1.77
N LYS A 393 17.57 -34.72 2.66
CA LYS A 393 18.23 -35.98 3.00
C LYS A 393 17.44 -36.86 3.98
N ASN A 394 16.67 -36.27 4.88
CA ASN A 394 16.09 -36.99 6.03
C ASN A 394 14.56 -36.85 6.15
N GLY A 395 13.94 -36.05 5.28
CA GLY A 395 12.51 -35.77 5.30
C GLY A 395 11.69 -36.93 4.74
N THR A 396 10.41 -36.89 5.08
CA THR A 396 9.36 -37.80 4.63
C THR A 396 8.44 -37.18 3.57
N GLY A 397 8.72 -35.93 3.16
CA GLY A 397 7.93 -35.16 2.20
C GLY A 397 6.86 -34.28 2.86
N ARG A 398 6.74 -34.31 4.19
CA ARG A 398 5.86 -33.42 4.97
C ARG A 398 6.58 -32.20 5.53
N GLU A 399 7.91 -32.22 5.51
CA GLU A 399 8.75 -31.16 6.05
C GLU A 399 8.94 -30.06 5.02
N TRP A 400 8.37 -28.90 5.29
CA TRP A 400 8.58 -27.71 4.48
C TRP A 400 9.07 -26.52 5.31
N ILE A 401 9.73 -25.61 4.61
CA ILE A 401 10.06 -24.26 5.07
C ILE A 401 9.44 -23.20 4.14
N LEU A 402 9.28 -22.00 4.66
CA LEU A 402 8.78 -20.82 3.96
C LEU A 402 9.61 -19.61 4.39
N VAL A 403 10.22 -18.94 3.43
CA VAL A 403 11.08 -17.78 3.68
C VAL A 403 10.29 -16.51 3.39
N ASP A 404 10.30 -15.60 4.34
CA ASP A 404 9.79 -14.25 4.22
C ASP A 404 10.94 -13.27 4.36
N HIS A 405 11.42 -12.76 3.23
CA HIS A 405 12.41 -11.71 3.17
C HIS A 405 11.75 -10.47 2.54
N PRO A 406 11.59 -9.36 3.28
CA PRO A 406 10.94 -8.18 2.75
C PRO A 406 11.63 -7.64 1.49
N GLU A 407 10.87 -7.46 0.41
CA GLU A 407 11.38 -6.88 -0.85
C GLU A 407 11.64 -5.38 -0.73
N LYS A 408 10.84 -4.69 0.09
CA LYS A 408 10.99 -3.27 0.42
C LYS A 408 11.56 -3.09 1.82
N ASP A 409 12.53 -2.19 1.93
CA ASP A 409 13.14 -1.83 3.21
C ASP A 409 12.17 -0.99 4.04
N VAL A 410 12.13 -1.28 5.35
CA VAL A 410 11.45 -0.43 6.33
C VAL A 410 12.43 0.63 6.79
N THR A 411 12.18 1.88 6.40
CA THR A 411 13.05 3.03 6.67
C THR A 411 12.30 4.13 7.43
N PHE A 412 13.02 4.98 8.14
CA PHE A 412 12.40 6.16 8.78
C PHE A 412 11.93 7.18 7.75
N THR A 413 12.82 7.55 6.82
CA THR A 413 12.58 8.49 5.71
C THR A 413 13.64 8.25 4.62
N LYS A 414 13.44 8.82 3.43
CA LYS A 414 14.43 8.76 2.35
C LYS A 414 15.71 9.51 2.73
N SER A 415 16.83 8.79 2.75
CA SER A 415 18.14 9.35 3.05
C SER A 415 18.74 10.10 1.85
N LYS A 416 19.71 10.98 2.10
CA LYS A 416 20.48 11.61 1.02
C LYS A 416 21.20 10.59 0.13
N LYS A 417 21.70 9.50 0.72
CA LYS A 417 22.28 8.38 -0.01
C LYS A 417 21.26 7.71 -0.93
N TYR A 418 20.02 7.51 -0.44
CA TYR A 418 18.93 7.00 -1.25
C TYR A 418 18.63 7.92 -2.44
N LEU A 419 18.48 9.23 -2.22
CA LEU A 419 18.23 10.20 -3.29
C LEU A 419 19.34 10.21 -4.34
N ASN A 420 20.59 10.18 -3.90
CA ASN A 420 21.74 10.11 -4.81
C ASN A 420 21.75 8.81 -5.64
N ARG A 421 21.45 7.66 -5.01
CA ARG A 421 21.30 6.38 -5.75
C ARG A 421 20.19 6.47 -6.79
N LYS A 422 19.03 7.06 -6.43
CA LYS A 422 17.89 7.26 -7.34
C LYS A 422 18.25 8.15 -8.54
N ALA A 423 19.07 9.17 -8.33
CA ALA A 423 19.56 10.06 -9.40
C ALA A 423 20.72 9.47 -10.22
N GLY A 424 21.25 8.30 -9.88
CA GLY A 424 22.45 7.76 -10.52
C GLY A 424 23.73 8.58 -10.25
N GLY A 425 23.77 9.36 -9.17
CA GLY A 425 24.88 10.25 -8.86
C GLY A 425 24.58 11.26 -7.74
N SER A 426 25.44 12.25 -7.55
CA SER A 426 25.19 13.32 -6.56
C SER A 426 24.01 14.19 -7.00
N MET A 427 22.91 14.14 -6.26
CA MET A 427 21.76 14.99 -6.50
C MET A 427 22.05 16.39 -5.97
N SER A 428 21.87 17.41 -6.81
CA SER A 428 22.00 18.80 -6.39
C SER A 428 20.93 19.16 -5.35
N ALA A 429 21.21 20.12 -4.46
CA ALA A 429 20.23 20.58 -3.48
C ALA A 429 18.92 21.05 -4.15
N LYS A 430 19.01 21.73 -5.30
CA LYS A 430 17.84 22.16 -6.06
C LYS A 430 17.00 20.98 -6.56
N ALA A 431 17.64 19.96 -7.12
CA ALA A 431 16.95 18.75 -7.58
C ALA A 431 16.32 17.97 -6.41
N ALA A 432 16.98 17.97 -5.24
CA ALA A 432 16.50 17.33 -4.02
C ALA A 432 15.34 18.08 -3.35
N ILE A 433 15.11 19.36 -3.66
CA ILE A 433 13.89 20.07 -3.24
C ILE A 433 12.74 19.82 -4.22
N ALA A 434 13.05 19.64 -5.50
CA ALA A 434 12.08 19.41 -6.58
C ALA A 434 11.61 17.94 -6.71
N GLU A 435 12.05 17.05 -5.82
CA GLU A 435 11.62 15.65 -5.78
C GLU A 435 10.34 15.47 -4.93
N SER A 436 9.60 14.38 -5.14
CA SER A 436 8.27 14.19 -4.54
C SER A 436 8.23 13.42 -3.21
N GLU A 437 9.23 12.61 -2.88
CA GLU A 437 9.21 11.65 -1.79
C GLU A 437 9.65 12.19 -0.42
N SER A 438 10.70 13.01 -0.31
CA SER A 438 11.26 13.34 1.02
C SER A 438 10.48 14.48 1.70
N VAL A 439 10.58 14.56 3.02
CA VAL A 439 10.02 15.70 3.78
C VAL A 439 10.87 16.95 3.60
N LYS A 440 10.21 18.08 3.29
CA LYS A 440 10.82 19.41 3.23
C LYS A 440 10.41 20.22 4.46
N VAL A 441 11.36 21.00 4.98
CA VAL A 441 11.15 21.97 6.05
C VAL A 441 11.48 23.36 5.50
N VAL A 442 10.58 24.30 5.71
CA VAL A 442 10.71 25.70 5.30
C VAL A 442 11.03 26.54 6.54
N ASP A 443 12.15 27.26 6.49
CA ASP A 443 12.57 28.17 7.57
C ASP A 443 11.69 29.44 7.63
N LYS A 444 11.97 30.30 8.62
CA LYS A 444 11.22 31.56 8.82
C LYS A 444 11.39 32.54 7.67
N GLU A 445 12.51 32.46 6.96
CA GLU A 445 12.85 33.26 5.80
C GLU A 445 12.22 32.72 4.50
N GLY A 446 11.58 31.55 4.55
CA GLY A 446 10.89 30.94 3.42
C GLY A 446 11.77 30.01 2.57
N HIS A 447 12.97 29.66 3.02
CA HIS A 447 13.86 28.77 2.28
C HIS A 447 13.58 27.29 2.61
N PRO A 448 13.32 26.46 1.58
CA PRO A 448 13.11 25.02 1.78
C PRO A 448 14.44 24.27 1.92
N SER A 449 14.44 23.28 2.80
CA SER A 449 15.55 22.33 3.03
C SER A 449 14.98 20.93 3.26
N LEU A 450 15.77 19.89 2.99
CA LEU A 450 15.37 18.52 3.37
C LEU A 450 15.45 18.34 4.89
N LEU A 451 14.47 17.66 5.48
CA LEU A 451 14.49 17.32 6.91
C LEU A 451 15.80 16.61 7.31
N VAL A 452 16.27 15.68 6.46
CA VAL A 452 17.49 14.90 6.69
C VAL A 452 18.80 15.71 6.57
N ASP A 453 18.77 16.91 6.00
CA ASP A 453 19.93 17.79 5.90
C ASP A 453 20.05 18.77 7.08
N ARG A 454 18.99 18.91 7.89
CA ARG A 454 18.96 19.85 9.02
C ARG A 454 19.76 19.34 10.21
N GLN A 455 20.41 20.27 10.93
CA GLN A 455 21.37 19.91 11.97
C GLN A 455 20.72 19.38 13.26
N ASN A 456 19.51 19.85 13.59
CA ASN A 456 18.83 19.55 14.84
C ASN A 456 17.74 18.48 14.70
N THR A 457 17.89 17.55 13.74
CA THR A 457 16.93 16.46 13.51
C THR A 457 17.52 15.11 13.88
N LEU A 458 16.73 14.27 14.53
CA LEU A 458 16.98 12.84 14.65
C LEU A 458 17.01 12.18 13.27
N MET A 459 16.18 12.63 12.32
CA MET A 459 16.10 12.04 10.98
C MET A 459 17.40 12.13 10.18
N LYS A 460 18.24 13.13 10.41
CA LYS A 460 19.60 13.19 9.85
C LYS A 460 20.44 11.96 10.23
N HIS A 461 20.25 11.43 11.43
CA HIS A 461 20.95 10.25 11.93
C HIS A 461 20.21 8.96 11.59
N LEU A 462 18.90 8.92 11.82
CA LEU A 462 18.07 7.72 11.69
C LEU A 462 17.79 7.32 10.23
N SER A 463 17.79 8.26 9.28
CA SER A 463 17.58 7.97 7.85
C SER A 463 18.67 7.07 7.25
N GLY A 464 19.85 7.00 7.88
CA GLY A 464 20.94 6.13 7.49
C GLY A 464 20.75 4.66 7.87
N PHE A 465 19.61 4.28 8.44
CA PHE A 465 19.33 2.93 8.93
C PHE A 465 18.08 2.33 8.29
N VAL A 466 18.10 1.00 8.14
CA VAL A 466 16.96 0.21 7.68
C VAL A 466 16.69 -0.94 8.65
N ASN A 467 15.43 -1.35 8.77
CA ASN A 467 15.06 -2.50 9.59
C ASN A 467 15.14 -3.80 8.76
N PHE A 468 16.12 -4.64 9.05
CA PHE A 468 16.33 -5.94 8.41
C PHE A 468 15.57 -7.02 9.20
N VAL A 469 14.44 -7.47 8.66
CA VAL A 469 13.50 -8.38 9.34
C VAL A 469 13.19 -9.65 8.54
N PRO A 470 14.21 -10.49 8.23
CA PRO A 470 13.94 -11.78 7.61
C PRO A 470 13.23 -12.71 8.60
N SER A 471 12.36 -13.56 8.09
CA SER A 471 11.70 -14.60 8.86
C SER A 471 11.70 -15.91 8.09
N VAL A 472 11.87 -17.02 8.80
CA VAL A 472 11.78 -18.36 8.22
C VAL A 472 10.77 -19.15 9.03
N TYR A 473 9.74 -19.64 8.35
CA TYR A 473 8.68 -20.45 8.91
C TYR A 473 8.82 -21.90 8.47
N ALA A 474 8.29 -22.81 9.26
CA ALA A 474 8.38 -24.24 9.01
C ALA A 474 7.16 -25.00 9.53
N SER A 475 6.87 -26.13 8.89
CA SER A 475 5.95 -27.15 9.41
C SER A 475 6.39 -27.66 10.78
N LYS A 476 5.47 -28.27 11.52
CA LYS A 476 5.81 -28.96 12.77
C LYS A 476 6.80 -30.11 12.52
N ALA A 477 6.61 -30.88 11.46
CA ALA A 477 7.50 -31.98 11.08
C ALA A 477 8.93 -31.51 10.77
N ALA A 478 9.08 -30.41 10.02
CA ALA A 478 10.39 -29.82 9.74
C ALA A 478 11.08 -29.36 11.03
N MET A 479 10.36 -28.72 11.95
CA MET A 479 10.94 -28.29 13.24
C MET A 479 11.46 -29.46 14.07
N GLU A 480 10.71 -30.56 14.16
CA GLU A 480 11.10 -31.76 14.89
C GLU A 480 12.34 -32.41 14.25
N LEU A 481 12.36 -32.52 12.93
CA LEU A 481 13.48 -33.06 12.18
C LEU A 481 14.76 -32.23 12.39
N LEU A 482 14.67 -30.90 12.21
CA LEU A 482 15.83 -30.02 12.29
C LEU A 482 16.44 -29.98 13.70
N ARG A 483 15.60 -30.01 14.75
CA ARG A 483 16.07 -30.13 16.14
C ARG A 483 16.75 -31.47 16.40
N LYS A 484 16.16 -32.58 15.94
CA LYS A 484 16.75 -33.92 16.06
C LYS A 484 18.11 -34.02 15.38
N LYS A 485 18.34 -33.24 14.32
CA LYS A 485 19.60 -33.18 13.57
C LYS A 485 20.57 -32.10 14.07
N GLY A 486 20.20 -31.31 15.10
CA GLY A 486 21.06 -30.27 15.67
C GLY A 486 21.33 -29.08 14.75
N VAL A 487 20.44 -28.81 13.79
CA VAL A 487 20.60 -27.75 12.80
C VAL A 487 20.03 -26.41 13.30
N ILE A 488 19.03 -26.47 14.19
CA ILE A 488 18.32 -25.32 14.78
C ILE A 488 18.07 -25.50 16.28
#